data_AF-W5LF71-F1
#
_entry.id   AF-W5LF71-F1
#
_cell.length_a   1.000
_cell.length_b   1.000
_cell.length_c   1.000
_cell.angle_alpha   90.00
_cell.angle_beta   90.00
_cell.angle_gamma   90.00
#
_symmetry.space_group_name_H-M   'P 1'
#
loop_
_entity.id
_entity.type
_entity.pdbx_description
1 polymer ?
#
loop_
_entity_poly.entity_id
_entity_poly.type
_entity_poly.pdbx_seq_one_letter_code
_entity_poly.pdbx_strand_id
1 'polypeptide(L)'
;MAHPDTWESEGLLEQFSRLSAVAEEDLTPGEGGEGGGESVVEGEGSAGMLCLSDEVLLVILRFLDPMSLLRAGSTCRPLFRVCSCNSLWTRHFRDSFQVSLPNSTAGSVVPAKTAFRLVFMWRTLFRNIHCNRSLQEKLFTEFPFPPRSYWTQWLVLEERVPLPSARLSCSDVEKLWGISRDLFKEKLQEKEEGDTLKFEWRELFSFALSHHGSVAMVFQHVLAQHQSSDHSELESMYHQYTQCRFQWLFTYWLFRQPSPLNRQLRSIFLQWRKHSKKKVATWGETLCDVRYLASLHPITSDYWRGRLAQGDENVGIHTVGNYFSMCKSLVAWILGRDWGKLKRRKVYEDTLDGVYMLLKREMRESLVEHERFWQVAKVQMSRVCTLEETATNYVNWKMIETLPYYKLYLVSGNGVYLEHVKGFLRRKRMVHNWIFLDENAWLRELLPDELYTLLEFDTKIAQESLHGNSGSAKLSRLIWLYLHSGQQLYLEAVKELVLQCAQTHFNYLTASALSQRLWRQPVA
;
A
#
# COMPACT_ATOMS: atom_id res chain seq x y z
N MET A 1 -7.09 -9.82 15.13
CA MET A 1 -6.33 -10.78 14.30
C MET A 1 -7.05 -10.89 12.97
N ALA A 2 -6.45 -10.38 11.91
CA ALA A 2 -6.97 -10.46 10.55
C ALA A 2 -5.76 -10.76 9.68
N HIS A 3 -5.80 -11.91 8.99
CA HIS A 3 -4.78 -12.32 8.04
C HIS A 3 -4.63 -11.23 6.96
N PRO A 4 -3.44 -10.62 6.80
CA PRO A 4 -3.10 -9.97 5.55
C PRO A 4 -2.77 -11.07 4.53
N ASP A 5 -3.34 -10.99 3.33
CA ASP A 5 -2.99 -11.88 2.22
C ASP A 5 -1.46 -11.90 2.03
N THR A 6 -0.83 -13.02 2.40
CA THR A 6 0.62 -13.25 2.50
C THR A 6 1.28 -13.64 1.18
N TRP A 7 0.58 -13.54 0.05
CA TRP A 7 0.92 -14.31 -1.15
C TRP A 7 2.20 -13.90 -1.88
N GLU A 8 2.74 -12.70 -1.64
CA GLU A 8 4.03 -12.27 -2.21
C GLU A 8 5.21 -12.37 -1.23
N SER A 9 4.94 -12.40 0.08
CA SER A 9 5.98 -12.25 1.12
C SER A 9 6.68 -13.56 1.50
N GLU A 10 6.04 -14.70 1.31
CA GLU A 10 6.58 -16.03 1.66
C GLU A 10 7.08 -16.79 0.42
N GLY A 11 6.57 -16.46 -0.77
CA GLY A 11 6.72 -17.29 -1.96
C GLY A 11 8.14 -17.39 -2.51
N LEU A 12 8.93 -16.32 -2.49
CA LEU A 12 10.20 -16.28 -3.23
C LEU A 12 11.29 -17.17 -2.64
N LEU A 13 11.60 -16.97 -1.35
CA LEU A 13 12.61 -17.76 -0.68
C LEU A 13 12.10 -19.19 -0.45
N GLU A 14 10.84 -19.40 -0.08
CA GLU A 14 10.30 -20.76 0.03
C GLU A 14 10.29 -21.49 -1.31
N GLN A 15 9.99 -20.84 -2.43
CA GLN A 15 10.06 -21.46 -3.76
C GLN A 15 11.48 -21.73 -4.22
N PHE A 16 12.49 -20.97 -3.75
CA PHE A 16 13.89 -21.31 -4.01
C PHE A 16 14.42 -22.40 -3.03
N SER A 17 14.00 -22.39 -1.77
CA SER A 17 14.46 -23.30 -0.71
C SER A 17 13.80 -24.67 -0.75
N ARG A 18 12.51 -24.77 -1.13
CA ARG A 18 11.83 -26.05 -1.39
C ARG A 18 12.45 -26.83 -2.57
N LEU A 19 13.37 -26.20 -3.30
CA LEU A 19 13.99 -26.70 -4.52
C LEU A 19 15.50 -26.98 -4.36
N SER A 20 16.05 -26.85 -3.14
CA SER A 20 17.45 -27.12 -2.80
C SER A 20 17.66 -28.47 -2.09
N ALA A 21 16.63 -29.30 -1.96
CA ALA A 21 16.78 -30.63 -1.40
C ALA A 21 17.66 -31.50 -2.33
N VAL A 22 18.83 -31.87 -1.81
CA VAL A 22 19.82 -32.74 -2.44
C VAL A 22 19.15 -34.06 -2.83
N ALA A 23 19.52 -34.57 -4.01
CA ALA A 23 19.23 -35.92 -4.41
C ALA A 23 19.93 -36.88 -3.45
N GLU A 24 19.23 -37.36 -2.43
CA GLU A 24 19.64 -38.61 -1.78
C GLU A 24 19.29 -39.75 -2.73
N GLU A 25 20.36 -40.45 -3.14
CA GLU A 25 20.33 -41.69 -3.88
C GLU A 25 19.64 -42.77 -3.04
N ASP A 26 18.47 -43.25 -3.47
CA ASP A 26 18.00 -44.58 -3.10
C ASP A 26 18.31 -45.53 -4.26
N LEU A 27 19.52 -46.09 -4.20
CA LEU A 27 19.88 -47.33 -4.87
C LEU A 27 19.30 -48.50 -4.07
N THR A 28 18.24 -49.11 -4.56
CA THR A 28 17.95 -50.53 -4.27
C THR A 28 17.57 -51.26 -5.56
N PRO A 29 18.37 -52.23 -6.02
CA PRO A 29 17.94 -53.24 -6.97
C PRO A 29 17.35 -54.42 -6.19
N GLY A 30 16.09 -54.74 -6.43
CA GLY A 30 15.41 -55.90 -5.87
C GLY A 30 14.66 -56.65 -6.96
N GLU A 31 15.20 -57.81 -7.34
CA GLU A 31 14.68 -58.76 -8.32
C GLU A 31 13.31 -59.35 -7.95
N GLY A 32 12.55 -59.73 -8.99
CA GLY A 32 11.82 -61.00 -9.03
C GLY A 32 10.36 -61.02 -8.55
N GLY A 33 9.44 -61.21 -9.50
CA GLY A 33 8.07 -61.64 -9.20
C GLY A 33 7.10 -61.50 -10.38
N GLU A 34 7.15 -62.46 -11.31
CA GLU A 34 6.08 -62.69 -12.29
C GLU A 34 4.74 -62.99 -11.59
N GLY A 35 3.65 -62.42 -12.11
CA GLY A 35 2.29 -62.72 -11.67
C GLY A 35 1.27 -61.91 -12.47
N GLY A 36 0.70 -62.54 -13.49
CA GLY A 36 -0.18 -61.92 -14.48
C GLY A 36 -1.49 -61.34 -13.92
N GLY A 37 -2.02 -60.40 -14.69
CA GLY A 37 -3.31 -59.77 -14.46
C GLY A 37 -3.54 -58.66 -15.49
N GLU A 38 -3.95 -59.04 -16.69
CA GLU A 38 -4.51 -58.13 -17.67
C GLU A 38 -5.60 -57.27 -17.00
N SER A 39 -5.37 -55.95 -16.94
CA SER A 39 -6.46 -54.99 -16.92
C SER A 39 -6.15 -53.92 -17.96
N VAL A 40 -6.60 -54.23 -19.18
CA VAL A 40 -6.90 -53.22 -20.18
C VAL A 40 -7.97 -52.32 -19.57
N VAL A 41 -7.54 -51.19 -19.03
CA VAL A 41 -8.41 -50.04 -18.82
C VAL A 41 -7.96 -49.01 -19.84
N GLU A 42 -8.53 -49.11 -21.04
CA GLU A 42 -8.68 -47.97 -21.94
C GLU A 42 -9.55 -46.93 -21.23
N GLY A 43 -8.91 -46.12 -20.39
CA GLY A 43 -9.43 -44.80 -20.06
C GLY A 43 -8.95 -43.86 -21.14
N GLU A 44 -9.85 -43.21 -21.86
CA GLU A 44 -9.59 -42.00 -22.63
C GLU A 44 -8.97 -40.96 -21.69
N GLY A 45 -7.66 -41.06 -21.49
CA GLY A 45 -6.91 -40.15 -20.66
C GLY A 45 -6.82 -38.84 -21.41
N SER A 46 -7.50 -37.79 -20.91
CA SER A 46 -7.23 -36.45 -21.40
C SER A 46 -5.73 -36.23 -21.27
N ALA A 47 -5.01 -36.15 -22.38
CA ALA A 47 -3.57 -36.01 -22.39
C ALA A 47 -3.22 -34.70 -21.66
N GLY A 48 -2.83 -34.81 -20.40
CA GLY A 48 -2.49 -33.67 -19.57
C GLY A 48 -1.13 -33.12 -19.96
N MET A 49 -0.85 -31.88 -19.61
CA MET A 49 0.45 -31.23 -19.88
C MET A 49 1.64 -32.05 -19.37
N LEU A 50 1.47 -32.83 -18.29
CA LEU A 50 2.52 -33.69 -17.72
C LEU A 50 2.82 -34.96 -18.55
N CYS A 51 2.00 -35.27 -19.55
CA CYS A 51 2.24 -36.36 -20.50
C CYS A 51 3.12 -35.91 -21.69
N LEU A 52 3.43 -34.61 -21.80
CA LEU A 52 4.35 -34.08 -22.80
C LEU A 52 5.80 -34.47 -22.46
N SER A 53 6.65 -34.60 -23.48
CA SER A 53 8.08 -34.83 -23.25
C SER A 53 8.74 -33.62 -22.58
N ASP A 54 9.85 -33.85 -21.88
CA ASP A 54 10.61 -32.79 -21.22
C ASP A 54 11.03 -31.68 -22.21
N GLU A 55 11.37 -32.02 -23.46
CA GLU A 55 11.73 -31.05 -24.50
C GLU A 55 10.57 -30.13 -24.86
N VAL A 56 9.35 -30.69 -24.97
CA VAL A 56 8.14 -29.90 -25.25
C VAL A 56 7.80 -29.02 -24.05
N LEU A 57 7.90 -29.56 -22.83
CA LEU A 57 7.72 -28.78 -21.61
C LEU A 57 8.74 -27.65 -21.49
N LEU A 58 10.01 -27.88 -21.82
CA LEU A 58 11.04 -26.83 -21.88
C LEU A 58 10.66 -25.72 -22.87
N VAL A 59 10.15 -26.09 -24.04
CA VAL A 59 9.71 -25.13 -25.08
C VAL A 59 8.51 -24.29 -24.64
N ILE A 60 7.62 -24.85 -23.81
CA ILE A 60 6.48 -24.11 -23.25
C ILE A 60 6.95 -23.22 -22.10
N LEU A 61 7.69 -23.79 -21.16
CA LEU A 61 8.09 -23.11 -19.92
C LEU A 61 9.08 -21.97 -20.15
N ARG A 62 9.83 -21.95 -21.27
CA ARG A 62 10.71 -20.83 -21.64
C ARG A 62 10.01 -19.47 -21.80
N PHE A 63 8.68 -19.47 -21.93
CA PHE A 63 7.88 -18.25 -22.08
C PHE A 63 7.39 -17.69 -20.74
N LEU A 64 7.56 -18.44 -19.65
CA LEU A 64 7.23 -17.96 -18.32
C LEU A 64 8.30 -16.99 -17.84
N ASP A 65 7.89 -15.94 -17.13
CA ASP A 65 8.83 -15.13 -16.39
C ASP A 65 9.44 -15.96 -15.23
N PRO A 66 10.61 -15.56 -14.69
CA PRO A 66 11.29 -16.31 -13.64
C PRO A 66 10.43 -16.68 -12.43
N MET A 67 9.46 -15.83 -12.06
CA MET A 67 8.57 -16.09 -10.92
C MET A 67 7.54 -17.17 -11.24
N SER A 68 6.90 -17.04 -12.39
CA SER A 68 5.97 -18.05 -12.88
C SER A 68 6.66 -19.40 -13.08
N LEU A 69 7.92 -19.39 -13.53
CA LEU A 69 8.74 -20.60 -13.69
C LEU A 69 9.03 -21.30 -12.35
N LEU A 70 9.35 -20.54 -11.29
CA LEU A 70 9.54 -21.09 -9.94
C LEU A 70 8.26 -21.67 -9.36
N ARG A 71 7.14 -20.95 -9.53
CA ARG A 71 5.81 -21.43 -9.12
C ARG A 71 5.45 -22.73 -9.83
N ALA A 72 5.64 -22.79 -11.14
CA ALA A 72 5.45 -24.01 -11.92
C ALA A 72 6.33 -25.15 -11.38
N GLY A 73 7.61 -24.88 -11.10
CA GLY A 73 8.54 -25.85 -10.53
C GLY A 73 8.17 -26.34 -9.13
N SER A 74 7.46 -25.55 -8.33
CA SER A 74 7.00 -25.94 -6.98
C SER A 74 5.73 -26.80 -6.96
N THR A 75 5.11 -27.05 -8.12
CA THR A 75 3.82 -27.76 -8.17
C THR A 75 3.96 -29.28 -8.08
N CYS A 76 4.93 -29.87 -8.78
CA CYS A 76 5.13 -31.31 -8.84
C CYS A 76 6.56 -31.67 -9.30
N ARG A 77 6.97 -32.92 -9.04
CA ARG A 77 8.34 -33.41 -9.33
C ARG A 77 8.75 -33.32 -10.81
N PRO A 78 7.89 -33.66 -11.81
CA PRO A 78 8.26 -33.51 -13.23
C PRO A 78 8.52 -32.05 -13.62
N LEU A 79 7.63 -31.13 -13.23
CA LEU A 79 7.83 -29.70 -13.49
C LEU A 79 9.02 -29.15 -12.73
N PHE A 80 9.30 -29.64 -11.51
CA PHE A 80 10.51 -29.25 -10.79
C PHE A 80 11.79 -29.58 -11.57
N ARG A 81 11.89 -30.80 -12.12
CA ARG A 81 13.01 -31.24 -12.93
C ARG A 81 13.19 -30.34 -14.15
N VAL A 82 12.13 -30.15 -14.92
CA VAL A 82 12.17 -29.36 -16.16
C VAL A 82 12.45 -27.87 -15.87
N CYS A 83 11.77 -27.29 -14.89
CA CYS A 83 12.01 -25.90 -14.46
C CYS A 83 13.39 -25.67 -13.86
N SER A 84 14.17 -26.72 -13.57
CA SER A 84 15.53 -26.60 -13.04
C SER A 84 16.62 -26.79 -14.10
N CYS A 85 16.25 -27.02 -15.36
CA CYS A 85 17.20 -27.14 -16.46
C CYS A 85 18.03 -25.86 -16.65
N ASN A 86 19.36 -26.00 -16.69
CA ASN A 86 20.30 -24.89 -16.82
C ASN A 86 20.04 -24.04 -18.08
N SER A 87 19.61 -24.65 -19.19
CA SER A 87 19.34 -23.94 -20.45
C SER A 87 18.25 -22.86 -20.31
N LEU A 88 17.20 -23.12 -19.51
CA LEU A 88 16.16 -22.13 -19.21
C LEU A 88 16.74 -20.96 -18.42
N TRP A 89 17.48 -21.26 -17.36
CA TRP A 89 18.03 -20.22 -16.47
C TRP A 89 19.16 -19.43 -17.10
N THR A 90 19.98 -20.03 -17.96
CA THR A 90 20.99 -19.30 -18.76
C THR A 90 20.32 -18.27 -19.66
N ARG A 91 19.17 -18.61 -20.26
CA ARG A 91 18.37 -17.64 -21.02
C ARG A 91 17.82 -16.53 -20.12
N HIS A 92 17.14 -16.87 -19.03
CA HIS A 92 16.59 -15.85 -18.12
C HIS A 92 17.68 -14.95 -17.53
N PHE A 93 18.87 -15.50 -17.24
CA PHE A 93 20.02 -14.75 -16.78
C PHE A 93 20.47 -13.72 -17.82
N ARG A 94 20.62 -14.14 -19.07
CA ARG A 94 20.93 -13.25 -20.19
C ARG A 94 19.85 -12.19 -20.38
N ASP A 95 18.58 -12.57 -20.39
CA ASP A 95 17.47 -11.65 -20.65
C ASP A 95 17.32 -10.62 -19.51
N SER A 96 17.58 -11.02 -18.25
CA SER A 96 17.40 -10.14 -17.08
C SER A 96 18.63 -9.28 -16.77
N PHE A 97 19.84 -9.79 -17.03
CA PHE A 97 21.08 -9.13 -16.65
C PHE A 97 21.92 -8.65 -17.83
N GLN A 98 21.52 -8.97 -19.06
CA GLN A 98 22.24 -8.67 -20.31
C GLN A 98 23.66 -9.28 -20.35
N VAL A 99 23.84 -10.42 -19.67
CA VAL A 99 25.11 -11.12 -19.56
C VAL A 99 24.90 -12.59 -19.91
N SER A 100 25.69 -13.12 -20.86
CA SER A 100 25.63 -14.54 -21.20
C SER A 100 26.50 -15.34 -20.22
N LEU A 101 25.90 -16.31 -19.53
CA LEU A 101 26.69 -17.33 -18.84
C LEU A 101 27.28 -18.28 -19.91
N PRO A 102 28.56 -18.66 -19.82
CA PRO A 102 29.14 -19.63 -20.75
C PRO A 102 28.35 -20.95 -20.64
N ASN A 103 28.01 -21.52 -21.80
CA ASN A 103 27.39 -22.83 -21.86
C ASN A 103 28.33 -23.84 -21.21
N SER A 104 27.81 -24.64 -20.26
CA SER A 104 28.57 -25.64 -19.51
C SER A 104 29.33 -26.61 -20.42
N THR A 105 30.56 -26.26 -20.78
CA THR A 105 31.63 -27.21 -21.07
C THR A 105 32.48 -27.31 -19.82
N ALA A 106 32.18 -28.32 -18.99
CA ALA A 106 33.00 -28.91 -17.92
C ALA A 106 33.64 -28.01 -16.82
N GLY A 107 33.49 -26.68 -16.83
CA GLY A 107 34.20 -25.80 -15.88
C GLY A 107 33.36 -24.72 -15.17
N SER A 108 32.06 -24.62 -15.44
CA SER A 108 31.17 -23.71 -14.70
C SER A 108 30.67 -24.40 -13.43
N VAL A 109 31.13 -23.95 -12.27
CA VAL A 109 30.91 -24.64 -10.99
C VAL A 109 29.56 -24.27 -10.33
N VAL A 110 28.87 -23.23 -10.80
CA VAL A 110 27.59 -22.76 -10.23
C VAL A 110 26.41 -23.04 -11.18
N PRO A 111 25.35 -23.73 -10.74
CA PRO A 111 24.14 -23.92 -11.54
C PRO A 111 23.51 -22.58 -11.97
N ALA A 112 23.03 -22.49 -13.22
CA ALA A 112 22.51 -21.23 -13.78
C ALA A 112 21.32 -20.68 -12.99
N LYS A 113 20.49 -21.56 -12.42
CA LYS A 113 19.40 -21.22 -11.51
C LYS A 113 19.89 -20.54 -10.24
N THR A 114 20.95 -21.08 -9.62
CA THR A 114 21.56 -20.54 -8.41
C THR A 114 22.23 -19.20 -8.70
N ALA A 115 22.96 -19.10 -9.80
CA ALA A 115 23.55 -17.85 -10.28
C ALA A 115 22.48 -16.76 -10.47
N PHE A 116 21.38 -17.11 -11.15
CA PHE A 116 20.23 -16.21 -11.32
C PHE A 116 19.69 -15.73 -9.97
N ARG A 117 19.42 -16.66 -9.06
CA ARG A 117 18.88 -16.36 -7.72
C ARG A 117 19.75 -15.37 -6.97
N LEU A 118 21.04 -15.64 -6.86
CA LEU A 118 21.98 -14.81 -6.09
C LEU A 118 22.12 -13.40 -6.69
N VAL A 119 22.33 -13.32 -8.00
CA VAL A 119 22.45 -12.02 -8.70
C VAL A 119 21.14 -11.24 -8.63
N PHE A 120 20.00 -11.91 -8.74
CA PHE A 120 18.69 -11.27 -8.63
C PHE A 120 18.48 -10.66 -7.25
N MET A 121 18.77 -11.40 -6.18
CA MET A 121 18.66 -10.91 -4.80
C MET A 121 19.59 -9.73 -4.57
N TRP A 122 20.88 -9.87 -4.95
CA TRP A 122 21.87 -8.81 -4.85
C TRP A 122 21.43 -7.54 -5.58
N ARG A 123 21.11 -7.64 -6.88
CA ARG A 123 20.73 -6.47 -7.69
C ARG A 123 19.44 -5.83 -7.21
N THR A 124 18.48 -6.60 -6.75
CA THR A 124 17.24 -6.06 -6.17
C THR A 124 17.53 -5.22 -4.92
N LEU A 125 18.38 -5.73 -4.03
CA LEU A 125 18.79 -5.03 -2.82
C LEU A 125 19.63 -3.79 -3.14
N PHE A 126 20.60 -3.92 -4.06
CA PHE A 126 21.51 -2.86 -4.44
C PHE A 126 20.82 -1.69 -5.15
N ARG A 127 19.89 -1.96 -6.09
CA ARG A 127 19.07 -0.90 -6.73
C ARG A 127 18.29 -0.08 -5.71
N ASN A 128 17.87 -0.72 -4.62
CA ASN A 128 17.12 -0.11 -3.53
C ASN A 128 17.99 0.34 -2.35
N ILE A 129 19.32 0.42 -2.52
CA ILE A 129 20.24 0.78 -1.44
C ILE A 129 19.90 2.12 -0.81
N HIS A 130 19.38 3.08 -1.58
CA HIS A 130 19.01 4.42 -1.10
C HIS A 130 17.95 4.43 0.01
N CYS A 131 17.06 3.43 0.03
CA CYS A 131 16.02 3.28 1.05
C CYS A 131 16.21 2.06 1.96
N ASN A 132 17.13 1.15 1.63
CA ASN A 132 17.48 -0.01 2.45
C ASN A 132 18.58 0.32 3.47
N ARG A 133 18.18 0.85 4.63
CA ARG A 133 19.10 1.23 5.71
C ARG A 133 19.93 0.05 6.23
N SER A 134 19.37 -1.16 6.30
CA SER A 134 20.09 -2.34 6.78
C SER A 134 21.26 -2.69 5.85
N LEU A 135 21.06 -2.63 4.54
CA LEU A 135 22.15 -2.81 3.58
C LEU A 135 23.16 -1.65 3.64
N GLN A 136 22.70 -0.40 3.79
CA GLN A 136 23.61 0.74 3.99
C GLN A 136 24.49 0.53 5.22
N GLU A 137 23.94 0.09 6.34
CA GLU A 137 24.72 -0.18 7.53
C GLU A 137 25.78 -1.24 7.27
N LYS A 138 25.53 -2.25 6.43
CA LYS A 138 26.54 -3.26 6.05
C LYS A 138 27.63 -2.73 5.12
N LEU A 139 27.27 -1.90 4.15
CA LEU A 139 28.20 -1.41 3.14
C LEU A 139 29.01 -0.17 3.58
N PHE A 140 28.49 0.62 4.53
CA PHE A 140 29.06 1.91 4.92
C PHE A 140 29.69 1.93 6.32
N THR A 141 29.58 0.86 7.13
CA THR A 141 30.05 0.86 8.53
C THR A 141 31.57 0.97 8.67
N GLU A 142 32.35 0.36 7.77
CA GLU A 142 33.80 0.21 7.92
C GLU A 142 34.60 1.25 7.11
N PHE A 143 33.98 2.36 6.69
CA PHE A 143 34.64 3.38 5.88
C PHE A 143 35.92 3.95 6.54
N PRO A 144 37.07 4.08 5.84
CA PRO A 144 37.32 3.95 4.38
C PRO A 144 37.73 2.55 3.89
N PHE A 145 37.61 1.52 4.73
CA PHE A 145 37.88 0.14 4.36
C PHE A 145 36.67 -0.46 3.62
N PRO A 146 36.88 -1.47 2.76
CA PRO A 146 35.77 -2.19 2.15
C PRO A 146 34.88 -2.80 3.23
N PRO A 147 33.58 -3.02 2.95
CA PRO A 147 32.76 -3.86 3.80
C PRO A 147 33.31 -5.30 3.82
N ARG A 148 32.77 -6.15 4.71
CA ARG A 148 33.13 -7.58 4.81
C ARG A 148 33.31 -8.20 3.43
N SER A 149 34.31 -9.07 3.29
CA SER A 149 34.73 -9.70 2.01
C SER A 149 33.55 -10.21 1.18
N TYR A 150 32.55 -10.82 1.82
CA TYR A 150 31.32 -11.28 1.18
C TYR A 150 30.60 -10.19 0.38
N TRP A 151 30.39 -9.00 0.96
CA TRP A 151 29.67 -7.90 0.32
C TRP A 151 30.51 -7.22 -0.78
N THR A 152 31.81 -7.11 -0.54
CA THR A 152 32.75 -6.46 -1.44
C THR A 152 32.86 -7.19 -2.78
N GLN A 153 32.79 -8.51 -2.79
CA GLN A 153 32.81 -9.32 -4.02
C GLN A 153 31.69 -8.93 -4.99
N TRP A 154 30.47 -8.67 -4.49
CA TRP A 154 29.33 -8.27 -5.33
C TRP A 154 29.46 -6.87 -5.93
N LEU A 155 30.16 -5.95 -5.28
CA LEU A 155 30.25 -4.55 -5.70
C LEU A 155 30.94 -4.37 -7.06
N VAL A 156 31.86 -5.27 -7.43
CA VAL A 156 32.54 -5.21 -8.75
C VAL A 156 31.61 -5.57 -9.92
N LEU A 157 30.41 -6.06 -9.65
CA LEU A 157 29.41 -6.34 -10.70
C LEU A 157 28.64 -5.08 -11.11
N GLU A 158 28.79 -3.99 -10.36
CA GLU A 158 28.02 -2.76 -10.50
C GLU A 158 28.91 -1.63 -11.03
N GLU A 159 28.58 -1.09 -12.21
CA GLU A 159 29.35 -0.01 -12.82
C GLU A 159 29.36 1.26 -11.97
N ARG A 160 28.27 1.51 -11.24
CA ARG A 160 28.06 2.70 -10.40
C ARG A 160 27.75 2.29 -8.98
N VAL A 161 28.77 2.37 -8.13
CA VAL A 161 28.65 2.13 -6.69
C VAL A 161 28.51 3.45 -5.95
N PRO A 162 27.42 3.69 -5.19
CA PRO A 162 27.22 4.92 -4.41
C PRO A 162 28.01 4.92 -3.10
N LEU A 163 29.21 4.31 -3.11
CA LEU A 163 30.14 4.27 -2.00
C LEU A 163 31.33 5.18 -2.33
N PRO A 164 31.90 5.86 -1.33
CA PRO A 164 33.19 6.54 -1.49
C PRO A 164 34.31 5.55 -1.86
N SER A 165 35.44 6.07 -2.33
CA SER A 165 36.61 5.27 -2.70
C SER A 165 37.07 4.37 -1.55
N ALA A 166 37.37 3.11 -1.87
CA ALA A 166 37.83 2.12 -0.89
C ALA A 166 39.37 2.12 -0.81
N ARG A 167 39.90 1.82 0.38
CA ARG A 167 41.32 1.51 0.59
C ARG A 167 41.49 0.00 0.69
N LEU A 168 42.26 -0.58 -0.24
CA LEU A 168 42.43 -2.02 -0.39
C LEU A 168 43.90 -2.36 -0.59
N SER A 169 44.37 -3.47 -0.01
CA SER A 169 45.68 -4.02 -0.37
C SER A 169 45.63 -4.70 -1.74
N CYS A 170 46.74 -4.74 -2.48
CA CYS A 170 46.78 -5.49 -3.73
C CYS A 170 46.46 -6.97 -3.48
N SER A 171 46.89 -7.52 -2.35
CA SER A 171 46.57 -8.89 -1.93
C SER A 171 45.07 -9.14 -1.75
N ASP A 172 44.32 -8.18 -1.21
CA ASP A 172 42.86 -8.29 -1.07
C ASP A 172 42.18 -8.21 -2.43
N VAL A 173 42.65 -7.32 -3.31
CA VAL A 173 42.11 -7.16 -4.67
C VAL A 173 42.30 -8.45 -5.49
N GLU A 174 43.48 -9.03 -5.42
CA GLU A 174 43.80 -10.31 -6.06
C GLU A 174 42.98 -11.45 -5.45
N LYS A 175 42.82 -11.51 -4.13
CA LYS A 175 42.00 -12.52 -3.46
C LYS A 175 40.51 -12.43 -3.80
N LEU A 176 39.95 -11.22 -3.84
CA LEU A 176 38.52 -11.00 -4.01
C LEU A 176 38.07 -11.11 -5.47
N TRP A 177 38.90 -10.66 -6.40
CA TRP A 177 38.52 -10.54 -7.82
C TRP A 177 39.54 -11.13 -8.79
N GLY A 178 40.62 -11.74 -8.31
CA GLY A 178 41.64 -12.37 -9.15
C GLY A 178 42.47 -11.37 -9.96
N ILE A 179 42.38 -10.07 -9.70
CA ILE A 179 43.06 -9.05 -10.51
C ILE A 179 44.53 -9.02 -10.11
N SER A 180 45.42 -9.42 -11.02
CA SER A 180 46.87 -9.46 -10.77
C SER A 180 47.42 -8.10 -10.34
N ARG A 181 48.34 -8.14 -9.37
CA ARG A 181 49.09 -6.98 -8.88
C ARG A 181 49.83 -6.22 -9.98
N ASP A 182 50.19 -6.90 -11.07
CA ASP A 182 50.89 -6.29 -12.20
C ASP A 182 50.11 -5.14 -12.85
N LEU A 183 48.78 -5.15 -12.76
CA LEU A 183 47.91 -4.10 -13.29
C LEU A 183 47.93 -2.81 -12.45
N PHE A 184 48.56 -2.83 -11.27
CA PHE A 184 48.64 -1.68 -10.37
C PHE A 184 50.01 -1.02 -10.33
N LYS A 185 50.95 -1.42 -11.22
CA LYS A 185 52.34 -0.92 -11.23
C LYS A 185 52.43 0.61 -11.29
N GLU A 186 51.62 1.26 -12.10
CA GLU A 186 51.59 2.73 -12.21
C GLU A 186 51.13 3.39 -10.91
N LYS A 187 50.07 2.88 -10.27
CA LYS A 187 49.57 3.39 -8.98
C LYS A 187 50.50 3.09 -7.80
N LEU A 188 51.26 2.00 -7.87
CA LEU A 188 52.27 1.65 -6.87
C LEU A 188 53.51 2.53 -6.96
N GLN A 189 53.86 3.02 -8.15
CA GLN A 189 54.99 3.95 -8.34
C GLN A 189 54.69 5.36 -7.80
N GLU A 190 53.41 5.74 -7.71
CA GLU A 190 52.98 7.04 -7.16
C GLU A 190 52.96 7.10 -5.62
N LYS A 191 53.15 5.98 -4.91
CA LYS A 191 53.17 5.93 -3.44
C LYS A 191 54.50 5.42 -2.90
N GLU A 192 55.14 6.21 -2.04
CA GLU A 192 56.45 5.86 -1.45
C GLU A 192 56.38 4.72 -0.42
N GLU A 193 55.24 4.46 0.24
CA GLU A 193 55.13 3.37 1.22
C GLU A 193 53.74 2.69 1.26
N GLY A 194 53.72 1.36 1.12
CA GLY A 194 52.61 0.46 1.44
C GLY A 194 51.85 -0.17 0.26
N ASP A 195 51.40 -1.42 0.42
CA ASP A 195 50.63 -2.17 -0.59
C ASP A 195 49.14 -1.78 -0.65
N THR A 196 48.72 -0.78 0.14
CA THR A 196 47.33 -0.31 0.21
C THR A 196 47.09 0.87 -0.72
N LEU A 197 46.26 0.64 -1.73
CA LEU A 197 45.90 1.62 -2.74
C LEU A 197 44.48 2.15 -2.49
N LYS A 198 44.24 3.40 -2.92
CA LYS A 198 42.90 3.99 -2.93
C LYS A 198 42.31 3.75 -4.31
N PHE A 199 41.13 3.14 -4.36
CA PHE A 199 40.44 2.85 -5.60
C PHE A 199 39.06 3.48 -5.62
N GLU A 200 38.72 4.09 -6.74
CA GLU A 200 37.31 4.32 -7.06
C GLU A 200 36.68 3.01 -7.54
N TRP A 201 35.43 2.75 -7.16
CA TRP A 201 34.74 1.52 -7.56
C TRP A 201 34.62 1.36 -9.07
N ARG A 202 34.50 2.49 -9.79
CA ARG A 202 34.48 2.50 -11.26
C ARG A 202 35.82 2.06 -11.86
N GLU A 203 36.93 2.39 -11.21
CA GLU A 203 38.26 1.93 -11.62
C GLU A 203 38.40 0.42 -11.39
N LEU A 204 37.96 -0.08 -10.23
CA LEU A 204 37.98 -1.53 -9.94
C LEU A 204 37.13 -2.31 -10.94
N PHE A 205 35.96 -1.78 -11.30
CA PHE A 205 35.12 -2.34 -12.37
C PHE A 205 35.89 -2.40 -13.70
N SER A 206 36.58 -1.31 -14.11
CA SER A 206 37.36 -1.30 -15.34
C SER A 206 38.56 -2.25 -15.32
N PHE A 207 39.25 -2.37 -14.17
CA PHE A 207 40.36 -3.30 -14.01
C PHE A 207 39.87 -4.75 -14.07
N ALA A 208 38.74 -5.07 -13.43
CA ALA A 208 38.12 -6.38 -13.51
C ALA A 208 37.76 -6.75 -14.95
N LEU A 209 37.16 -5.81 -15.72
CA LEU A 209 36.86 -6.03 -17.13
C LEU A 209 38.10 -6.24 -17.98
N SER A 210 39.15 -5.46 -17.75
CA SER A 210 40.41 -5.57 -18.49
C SER A 210 41.12 -6.90 -18.21
N HIS A 211 41.11 -7.33 -16.95
CA HIS A 211 41.75 -8.58 -16.52
C HIS A 211 40.99 -9.83 -17.01
N HIS A 212 39.66 -9.85 -16.83
CA HIS A 212 38.83 -11.01 -17.18
C HIS A 212 38.34 -10.99 -18.65
N GLY A 213 38.56 -9.89 -19.37
CA GLY A 213 38.26 -9.73 -20.80
C GLY A 213 36.81 -9.39 -21.14
N SER A 214 35.84 -9.72 -20.28
CA SER A 214 34.42 -9.35 -20.50
C SER A 214 33.59 -9.33 -19.22
N VAL A 215 32.45 -8.64 -19.25
CA VAL A 215 31.47 -8.62 -18.14
C VAL A 215 31.03 -10.05 -17.77
N ALA A 216 30.81 -10.92 -18.76
CA ALA A 216 30.42 -12.31 -18.53
C ALA A 216 31.46 -13.08 -17.69
N MET A 217 32.74 -12.88 -17.98
CA MET A 217 33.82 -13.52 -17.24
C MET A 217 33.96 -12.96 -15.82
N VAL A 218 33.72 -11.66 -15.62
CA VAL A 218 33.67 -11.06 -14.27
C VAL A 218 32.54 -11.69 -13.45
N PHE A 219 31.34 -11.81 -14.03
CA PHE A 219 30.22 -12.49 -13.38
C PHE A 219 30.55 -13.93 -13.03
N GLN A 220 31.14 -14.69 -13.95
CA GLN A 220 31.55 -16.07 -13.71
C GLN A 220 32.57 -16.17 -12.57
N HIS A 221 33.56 -15.28 -12.53
CA HIS A 221 34.57 -15.26 -11.48
C HIS A 221 33.93 -14.99 -10.11
N VAL A 222 33.12 -13.93 -9.99
CA VAL A 222 32.45 -13.57 -8.73
C VAL A 222 31.52 -14.69 -8.26
N LEU A 223 30.75 -15.30 -9.18
CA LEU A 223 29.89 -16.43 -8.85
C LEU A 223 30.69 -17.65 -8.38
N ALA A 224 31.84 -17.94 -8.99
CA ALA A 224 32.71 -19.04 -8.57
C ALA A 224 33.27 -18.81 -7.15
N GLN A 225 33.67 -17.58 -6.82
CA GLN A 225 34.09 -17.20 -5.45
C GLN A 225 32.96 -17.39 -4.43
N HIS A 226 31.72 -17.17 -4.86
CA HIS A 226 30.55 -17.31 -4.02
C HIS A 226 30.02 -18.73 -3.87
N GLN A 227 30.50 -19.71 -4.65
CA GLN A 227 29.94 -21.06 -4.66
C GLN A 227 29.90 -21.74 -3.28
N SER A 228 30.97 -21.56 -2.48
CA SER A 228 31.09 -22.13 -1.14
C SER A 228 30.81 -21.12 -0.03
N SER A 229 30.31 -19.94 -0.37
CA SER A 229 29.99 -18.90 0.62
C SER A 229 28.67 -19.19 1.33
N ASP A 230 28.55 -18.77 2.59
CA ASP A 230 27.25 -18.72 3.26
C ASP A 230 26.42 -17.54 2.72
N HIS A 231 25.25 -17.85 2.15
CA HIS A 231 24.32 -16.88 1.59
C HIS A 231 23.17 -16.49 2.52
N SER A 232 23.14 -17.03 3.75
CA SER A 232 22.08 -16.80 4.73
C SER A 232 21.80 -15.31 4.96
N GLU A 233 22.84 -14.48 5.02
CA GLU A 233 22.71 -13.03 5.23
C GLU A 233 22.05 -12.32 4.02
N LEU A 234 22.43 -12.70 2.80
CA LEU A 234 21.82 -12.15 1.57
C LEU A 234 20.34 -12.55 1.46
N GLU A 235 20.05 -13.82 1.73
CA GLU A 235 18.68 -14.35 1.73
C GLU A 235 17.82 -13.68 2.80
N SER A 236 18.35 -13.51 4.01
CA SER A 236 17.66 -12.82 5.11
C SER A 236 17.37 -11.35 4.78
N MET A 237 18.32 -10.63 4.19
CA MET A 237 18.10 -9.23 3.80
C MET A 237 17.11 -9.11 2.64
N TYR A 238 17.18 -10.03 1.68
CA TYR A 238 16.21 -10.09 0.59
C TYR A 238 14.79 -10.33 1.13
N HIS A 239 14.65 -11.27 2.07
CA HIS A 239 13.37 -11.54 2.73
C HIS A 239 12.84 -10.29 3.46
N GLN A 240 13.68 -9.62 4.23
CA GLN A 240 13.31 -8.36 4.90
C GLN A 240 12.87 -7.29 3.88
N TYR A 241 13.59 -7.15 2.77
CA TYR A 241 13.21 -6.24 1.69
C TYR A 241 11.83 -6.58 1.12
N THR A 242 11.54 -7.84 0.80
CA THR A 242 10.23 -8.23 0.25
C THR A 242 9.07 -7.88 1.19
N GLN A 243 9.28 -7.97 2.51
CA GLN A 243 8.28 -7.59 3.51
C GLN A 243 8.12 -6.08 3.69
N CYS A 244 9.22 -5.34 3.54
CA CYS A 244 9.30 -3.94 3.96
C CYS A 244 9.45 -2.93 2.81
N ARG A 245 9.51 -3.39 1.54
CA ARG A 245 9.81 -2.56 0.35
C ARG A 245 8.92 -1.33 0.23
N PHE A 246 7.61 -1.48 0.43
CA PHE A 246 6.67 -0.36 0.34
C PHE A 246 6.88 0.66 1.46
N GLN A 247 7.14 0.18 2.68
CA GLN A 247 7.34 1.02 3.86
C GLN A 247 8.65 1.80 3.74
N TRP A 248 9.72 1.15 3.29
CA TRP A 248 11.02 1.78 3.07
C TRP A 248 10.94 2.85 1.99
N LEU A 249 10.37 2.51 0.83
CA LEU A 249 10.27 3.46 -0.27
C LEU A 249 9.30 4.61 0.05
N PHE A 250 8.19 4.34 0.77
CA PHE A 250 7.29 5.40 1.25
C PHE A 250 8.01 6.36 2.21
N THR A 251 8.76 5.81 3.18
CA THR A 251 9.50 6.59 4.17
C THR A 251 10.57 7.45 3.51
N TYR A 252 11.31 6.87 2.55
CA TYR A 252 12.29 7.58 1.76
C TYR A 252 11.63 8.72 0.97
N TRP A 253 10.57 8.42 0.22
CA TRP A 253 9.82 9.40 -0.55
C TRP A 253 9.24 10.52 0.33
N LEU A 254 8.81 10.23 1.56
CA LEU A 254 8.19 11.23 2.42
C LEU A 254 9.20 12.21 3.05
N PHE A 255 10.40 11.72 3.40
CA PHE A 255 11.34 12.48 4.24
C PHE A 255 12.64 12.87 3.54
N ARG A 256 13.06 12.17 2.49
CA ARG A 256 14.32 12.43 1.78
C ARG A 256 14.16 13.34 0.56
N GLN A 257 13.06 14.08 0.49
CA GLN A 257 12.88 15.13 -0.52
C GLN A 257 13.79 16.34 -0.23
N PRO A 258 14.26 17.05 -1.27
CA PRO A 258 14.98 18.31 -1.10
C PRO A 258 14.20 19.31 -0.22
N SER A 259 14.90 20.13 0.56
CA SER A 259 14.33 21.05 1.55
C SER A 259 13.08 21.84 1.11
N PRO A 260 13.04 22.50 -0.07
CA PRO A 260 11.83 23.22 -0.49
C PRO A 260 10.64 22.28 -0.77
N LEU A 261 10.90 21.11 -1.35
CA LEU A 261 9.87 20.12 -1.67
C LEU A 261 9.36 19.41 -0.42
N ASN A 262 10.22 19.12 0.56
CA ASN A 262 9.83 18.51 1.84
C ASN A 262 8.86 19.40 2.62
N ARG A 263 9.16 20.71 2.75
CA ARG A 263 8.27 21.67 3.42
C ARG A 263 6.91 21.74 2.73
N GLN A 264 6.90 21.80 1.40
CA GLN A 264 5.68 21.80 0.60
C GLN A 264 4.88 20.50 0.77
N LEU A 265 5.54 19.35 0.69
CA LEU A 265 4.92 18.04 0.87
C LEU A 265 4.27 17.93 2.24
N ARG A 266 4.99 18.28 3.32
CA ARG A 266 4.43 18.30 4.69
C ARG A 266 3.19 19.18 4.78
N SER A 267 3.25 20.38 4.20
CA SER A 267 2.11 21.30 4.20
C SER A 267 0.90 20.70 3.48
N ILE A 268 1.07 20.15 2.27
CA ILE A 268 -0.02 19.55 1.49
C ILE A 268 -0.58 18.30 2.18
N PHE A 269 0.31 17.44 2.70
CA PHE A 269 -0.04 16.18 3.34
C PHE A 269 -0.94 16.37 4.56
N LEU A 270 -0.70 17.44 5.33
CA LEU A 270 -1.46 17.75 6.53
C LEU A 270 -2.61 18.75 6.26
N GLN A 271 -2.66 19.33 5.05
CA GLN A 271 -3.58 20.41 4.72
C GLN A 271 -5.02 19.95 4.91
N TRP A 272 -5.74 20.63 5.81
CA TRP A 272 -7.16 20.39 6.12
C TRP A 272 -7.52 18.95 6.54
N ARG A 273 -6.55 18.06 6.74
CA ARG A 273 -6.77 16.72 7.28
C ARG A 273 -6.82 16.75 8.80
N LYS A 274 -7.78 16.04 9.39
CA LYS A 274 -7.81 15.81 10.84
C LYS A 274 -6.64 14.92 11.24
N HIS A 275 -5.75 15.41 12.10
CA HIS A 275 -4.60 14.64 12.56
C HIS A 275 -4.25 14.95 14.03
N SER A 276 -3.58 13.99 14.68
CA SER A 276 -2.96 14.14 15.99
C SER A 276 -1.67 14.97 15.88
N LYS A 277 -1.63 16.12 16.54
CA LYS A 277 -0.43 16.98 16.59
C LYS A 277 0.77 16.23 17.19
N LYS A 278 0.55 15.41 18.22
CA LYS A 278 1.60 14.61 18.89
C LYS A 278 2.28 13.65 17.92
N LYS A 279 1.51 12.95 17.09
CA LYS A 279 2.05 11.96 16.13
C LYS A 279 2.80 12.58 14.94
N VAL A 280 2.57 13.87 14.68
CA VAL A 280 3.13 14.60 13.53
C VAL A 280 4.23 15.58 13.97
N ALA A 281 4.44 15.76 15.28
CA ALA A 281 5.46 16.64 15.83
C ALA A 281 6.87 16.24 15.36
N THR A 282 7.16 14.94 15.36
CA THR A 282 8.43 14.32 14.99
C THR A 282 8.54 14.02 13.49
N TRP A 283 7.92 14.85 12.63
CA TRP A 283 7.92 14.65 11.17
C TRP A 283 9.34 14.56 10.61
N GLY A 284 9.69 13.41 10.02
CA GLY A 284 11.02 13.17 9.44
C GLY A 284 12.10 12.77 10.44
N GLU A 285 11.78 12.66 11.73
CA GLU A 285 12.67 12.15 12.75
C GLU A 285 12.57 10.62 12.88
N THR A 286 13.51 10.01 13.60
CA THR A 286 13.57 8.55 13.80
C THR A 286 12.35 7.97 14.51
N LEU A 287 11.71 8.74 15.40
CA LEU A 287 10.52 8.34 16.16
C LEU A 287 9.20 8.67 15.44
N CYS A 288 9.24 9.01 14.15
CA CYS A 288 8.05 9.34 13.39
C CYS A 288 7.14 8.11 13.20
N ASP A 289 5.85 8.24 13.50
CA ASP A 289 4.84 7.18 13.26
C ASP A 289 4.42 7.19 11.78
N VAL A 290 5.28 6.64 10.91
CA VAL A 290 5.07 6.64 9.45
C VAL A 290 3.81 5.86 9.07
N ARG A 291 3.48 4.79 9.81
CA ARG A 291 2.25 4.02 9.59
C ARG A 291 1.01 4.89 9.81
N TYR A 292 1.03 5.73 10.84
CA TYR A 292 -0.04 6.71 11.05
C TYR A 292 -0.09 7.74 9.91
N LEU A 293 1.05 8.25 9.44
CA LEU A 293 1.08 9.17 8.29
C LEU A 293 0.48 8.52 7.03
N ALA A 294 0.85 7.27 6.73
CA ALA A 294 0.29 6.52 5.61
C ALA A 294 -1.24 6.34 5.73
N SER A 295 -1.79 6.32 6.94
CA SER A 295 -3.24 6.20 7.15
C SER A 295 -4.04 7.49 6.91
N LEU A 296 -3.38 8.64 6.80
CA LEU A 296 -4.07 9.93 6.63
C LEU A 296 -4.71 10.10 5.25
N HIS A 297 -4.22 9.38 4.24
CA HIS A 297 -4.79 9.35 2.91
C HIS A 297 -5.07 7.91 2.47
N PRO A 298 -6.24 7.60 1.88
CA PRO A 298 -6.54 6.25 1.41
C PRO A 298 -5.52 5.71 0.40
N ILE A 299 -5.03 6.56 -0.51
CA ILE A 299 -4.03 6.18 -1.52
C ILE A 299 -2.68 5.80 -0.91
N THR A 300 -2.20 6.53 0.10
CA THR A 300 -0.94 6.19 0.80
C THR A 300 -1.12 4.94 1.65
N SER A 301 -2.32 4.72 2.19
CA SER A 301 -2.64 3.48 2.90
C SER A 301 -2.71 2.28 1.96
N ASP A 302 -3.15 2.46 0.71
CA ASP A 302 -3.13 1.41 -0.29
C ASP A 302 -1.71 1.10 -0.75
N TYR A 303 -0.89 2.12 -0.99
CA TYR A 303 0.53 1.95 -1.31
C TYR A 303 1.29 1.21 -0.20
N TRP A 304 1.12 1.65 1.05
CA TRP A 304 1.75 1.03 2.22
C TRP A 304 1.41 -0.47 2.37
N ARG A 305 0.26 -0.89 1.84
CA ARG A 305 -0.22 -2.28 1.85
C ARG A 305 0.08 -3.03 0.56
N GLY A 306 0.84 -2.46 -0.37
CA GLY A 306 1.14 -3.08 -1.67
C GLY A 306 -0.06 -3.23 -2.60
N ARG A 307 -1.11 -2.41 -2.43
CA ARG A 307 -2.36 -2.52 -3.22
C ARG A 307 -2.41 -1.65 -4.46
N LEU A 308 -1.40 -0.81 -4.70
CA LEU A 308 -1.33 0.02 -5.91
C LEU A 308 -0.53 -0.71 -6.99
N ALA A 309 -0.91 -0.48 -8.26
CA ALA A 309 -0.20 -0.97 -9.43
C ALA A 309 0.22 -2.45 -9.34
N GLN A 310 -0.69 -3.30 -8.86
CA GLN A 310 -0.46 -4.74 -8.67
C GLN A 310 0.78 -5.10 -7.82
N GLY A 311 1.18 -4.21 -6.90
CA GLY A 311 2.35 -4.43 -6.06
C GLY A 311 3.68 -3.95 -6.65
N ASP A 312 3.67 -3.21 -7.77
CA ASP A 312 4.86 -2.52 -8.27
C ASP A 312 5.17 -1.30 -7.40
N GLU A 313 6.28 -1.34 -6.67
CA GLU A 313 6.69 -0.27 -5.76
C GLU A 313 6.97 1.06 -6.49
N ASN A 314 7.55 1.01 -7.69
CA ASN A 314 7.95 2.22 -8.41
C ASN A 314 6.73 2.90 -9.01
N VAL A 315 5.90 2.14 -9.71
CA VAL A 315 4.65 2.66 -10.28
C VAL A 315 3.70 3.13 -9.17
N GLY A 316 3.64 2.39 -8.06
CA GLY A 316 2.86 2.75 -6.88
C GLY A 316 3.32 4.08 -6.26
N ILE A 317 4.63 4.29 -6.05
CA ILE A 317 5.12 5.54 -5.44
C ILE A 317 4.99 6.74 -6.38
N HIS A 318 5.15 6.54 -7.70
CA HIS A 318 4.89 7.57 -8.69
C HIS A 318 3.42 8.01 -8.69
N THR A 319 2.48 7.05 -8.59
CA THR A 319 1.05 7.33 -8.45
C THR A 319 0.75 8.16 -7.19
N VAL A 320 1.40 7.86 -6.06
CA VAL A 320 1.32 8.66 -4.83
C VAL A 320 1.86 10.08 -5.07
N GLY A 321 3.01 10.22 -5.73
CA GLY A 321 3.58 11.52 -6.10
C GLY A 321 2.62 12.37 -6.94
N ASN A 322 2.03 11.78 -7.97
CA ASN A 322 1.07 12.43 -8.87
C ASN A 322 -0.20 12.89 -8.14
N TYR A 323 -0.69 12.08 -7.20
CA TYR A 323 -1.79 12.46 -6.32
C TYR A 323 -1.47 13.70 -5.48
N PHE A 324 -0.29 13.77 -4.85
CA PHE A 324 0.08 14.96 -4.05
C PHE A 324 0.37 16.19 -4.91
N SER A 325 0.84 16.00 -6.14
CA SER A 325 0.90 17.07 -7.14
C SER A 325 -0.49 17.62 -7.46
N MET A 326 -1.50 16.76 -7.63
CA MET A 326 -2.89 17.20 -7.78
C MET A 326 -3.41 17.91 -6.53
N CYS A 327 -3.13 17.39 -5.32
CA CYS A 327 -3.51 18.04 -4.06
C CYS A 327 -2.96 19.47 -3.97
N LYS A 328 -1.72 19.72 -4.44
CA LYS A 328 -1.15 21.07 -4.53
C LYS A 328 -2.01 22.00 -5.38
N SER A 329 -2.38 21.56 -6.59
CA SER A 329 -3.24 22.33 -7.51
C SER A 329 -4.63 22.58 -6.92
N LEU A 330 -5.19 21.58 -6.23
CA LEU A 330 -6.49 21.69 -5.55
C LEU A 330 -6.44 22.72 -4.41
N VAL A 331 -5.40 22.70 -3.57
CA VAL A 331 -5.22 23.68 -2.50
C VAL A 331 -5.13 25.09 -3.05
N ALA A 332 -4.33 25.30 -4.11
CA ALA A 332 -4.23 26.61 -4.76
C ALA A 332 -5.58 27.10 -5.29
N TRP A 333 -6.35 26.23 -5.94
CA TRP A 333 -7.69 26.57 -6.44
C TRP A 333 -8.66 26.93 -5.31
N ILE A 334 -8.67 26.18 -4.20
CA ILE A 334 -9.56 26.44 -3.06
C ILE A 334 -9.18 27.75 -2.35
N LEU A 335 -7.88 28.04 -2.23
CA LEU A 335 -7.41 29.28 -1.61
C LEU A 335 -7.72 30.53 -2.45
N GLY A 336 -7.83 30.38 -3.77
CA GLY A 336 -8.29 31.43 -4.68
C GLY A 336 -9.79 31.73 -4.60
N ARG A 337 -10.54 31.11 -3.68
CA ARG A 337 -11.98 31.34 -3.47
C ARG A 337 -12.27 32.07 -2.16
N ASP A 338 -13.29 32.91 -2.19
CA ASP A 338 -13.85 33.63 -1.05
C ASP A 338 -14.72 32.72 -0.16
N TRP A 339 -14.13 31.62 0.31
CA TRP A 339 -14.78 30.64 1.18
C TRP A 339 -14.21 30.67 2.60
N GLY A 340 -15.10 30.52 3.59
CA GLY A 340 -14.69 30.33 4.97
C GLY A 340 -13.93 29.02 5.20
N LYS A 341 -13.20 28.93 6.33
CA LYS A 341 -12.34 27.78 6.68
C LYS A 341 -13.07 26.43 6.63
N LEU A 342 -14.33 26.38 7.09
CA LEU A 342 -15.13 25.15 7.12
C LEU A 342 -15.44 24.66 5.70
N LYS A 343 -15.92 25.55 4.82
CA LYS A 343 -16.21 25.23 3.42
C LYS A 343 -14.96 24.81 2.65
N ARG A 344 -13.84 25.53 2.80
CA ARG A 344 -12.55 25.16 2.19
C ARG A 344 -12.13 23.74 2.55
N ARG A 345 -12.17 23.41 3.85
CA ARG A 345 -11.84 22.08 4.35
C ARG A 345 -12.78 21.01 3.78
N LYS A 346 -14.08 21.28 3.77
CA LYS A 346 -15.08 20.34 3.30
C LYS A 346 -14.94 20.03 1.82
N VAL A 347 -14.82 21.07 0.98
CA VAL A 347 -14.63 20.91 -0.46
C VAL A 347 -13.35 20.11 -0.74
N TYR A 348 -12.28 20.37 0.00
CA TYR A 348 -11.04 19.60 -0.13
C TYR A 348 -11.22 18.12 0.24
N GLU A 349 -11.73 17.82 1.44
CA GLU A 349 -11.90 16.43 1.91
C GLU A 349 -12.80 15.63 0.96
N ASP A 350 -13.96 16.17 0.57
CA ASP A 350 -14.93 15.48 -0.29
C ASP A 350 -14.43 15.29 -1.72
N THR A 351 -13.71 16.28 -2.26
CA THR A 351 -13.09 16.16 -3.59
C THR A 351 -12.07 15.03 -3.58
N LEU A 352 -11.22 14.94 -2.56
CA LEU A 352 -10.21 13.88 -2.49
C LEU A 352 -10.84 12.49 -2.31
N ASP A 353 -11.90 12.39 -1.52
CA ASP A 353 -12.62 11.12 -1.35
C ASP A 353 -13.31 10.70 -2.65
N GLY A 354 -13.94 11.64 -3.36
CA GLY A 354 -14.52 11.42 -4.69
C GLY A 354 -13.49 10.97 -5.73
N VAL A 355 -12.33 11.64 -5.78
CA VAL A 355 -11.21 11.28 -6.66
C VAL A 355 -10.72 9.87 -6.37
N TYR A 356 -10.51 9.54 -5.10
CA TYR A 356 -10.08 8.20 -4.69
C TYR A 356 -11.10 7.14 -5.10
N MET A 357 -12.40 7.37 -4.86
CA MET A 357 -13.45 6.41 -5.23
C MET A 357 -13.49 6.12 -6.74
N LEU A 358 -13.35 7.15 -7.58
CA LEU A 358 -13.39 6.99 -9.04
C LEU A 358 -12.15 6.32 -9.61
N LEU A 359 -10.97 6.65 -9.10
CA LEU A 359 -9.71 6.14 -9.62
C LEU A 359 -9.26 4.86 -8.92
N LYS A 360 -9.99 4.36 -7.91
CA LYS A 360 -9.57 3.22 -7.07
C LYS A 360 -9.16 1.99 -7.87
N ARG A 361 -9.92 1.67 -8.93
CA ARG A 361 -9.62 0.52 -9.80
C ARG A 361 -8.40 0.79 -10.68
N GLU A 362 -8.37 1.96 -11.33
CA GLU A 362 -7.27 2.39 -12.20
C GLU A 362 -5.93 2.39 -11.44
N MET A 363 -5.89 2.97 -10.23
CA MET A 363 -4.71 3.01 -9.37
C MET A 363 -4.23 1.63 -8.88
N ARG A 364 -5.12 0.62 -8.84
CA ARG A 364 -4.74 -0.75 -8.49
C ARG A 364 -4.08 -1.48 -9.64
N GLU A 365 -4.42 -1.10 -10.87
CA GLU A 365 -4.00 -1.81 -12.08
C GLU A 365 -2.77 -1.16 -12.72
N SER A 366 -2.68 0.17 -12.75
CA SER A 366 -1.63 0.89 -13.47
C SER A 366 -1.24 2.22 -12.83
N LEU A 367 -0.22 2.86 -13.42
CA LEU A 367 0.15 4.25 -13.13
C LEU A 367 -1.03 5.19 -13.39
N VAL A 368 -1.27 6.12 -12.48
CA VAL A 368 -2.19 7.25 -12.71
C VAL A 368 -1.41 8.56 -12.71
N GLU A 369 -1.47 9.26 -13.84
CA GLU A 369 -0.75 10.53 -14.05
C GLU A 369 -1.41 11.71 -13.36
N HIS A 370 -0.63 12.78 -13.16
CA HIS A 370 -1.12 14.03 -12.56
C HIS A 370 -2.34 14.58 -13.30
N GLU A 371 -2.29 14.63 -14.64
CA GLU A 371 -3.35 15.17 -15.50
C GLU A 371 -4.65 14.39 -15.30
N ARG A 372 -4.55 13.06 -15.17
CA ARG A 372 -5.69 12.19 -14.92
C ARG A 372 -6.31 12.46 -13.56
N PHE A 373 -5.49 12.55 -12.51
CA PHE A 373 -5.96 12.97 -11.18
C PHE A 373 -6.64 14.34 -11.23
N TRP A 374 -6.06 15.30 -11.94
CA TRP A 374 -6.57 16.67 -12.00
C TRP A 374 -7.88 16.78 -12.79
N GLN A 375 -8.03 16.06 -13.89
CA GLN A 375 -9.28 15.98 -14.64
C GLN A 375 -10.42 15.45 -13.76
N VAL A 376 -10.17 14.34 -13.05
CA VAL A 376 -11.15 13.76 -12.12
C VAL A 376 -11.43 14.72 -10.97
N ALA A 377 -10.41 15.39 -10.44
CA ALA A 377 -10.58 16.39 -9.38
C ALA A 377 -11.50 17.53 -9.83
N LYS A 378 -11.33 18.09 -11.04
CA LYS A 378 -12.23 19.15 -11.55
C LYS A 378 -13.69 18.72 -11.59
N VAL A 379 -13.96 17.50 -12.06
CA VAL A 379 -15.31 16.93 -12.07
C VAL A 379 -15.85 16.80 -10.65
N GLN A 380 -15.04 16.30 -9.72
CA GLN A 380 -15.43 16.15 -8.32
C GLN A 380 -15.66 17.48 -7.62
N MET A 381 -14.83 18.49 -7.89
CA MET A 381 -15.01 19.85 -7.36
C MET A 381 -16.35 20.42 -7.80
N SER A 382 -16.70 20.30 -9.09
CA SER A 382 -18.01 20.72 -9.59
C SER A 382 -19.15 20.01 -8.87
N ARG A 383 -19.07 18.67 -8.71
CA ARG A 383 -20.09 17.90 -8.00
C ARG A 383 -20.23 18.36 -6.55
N VAL A 384 -19.13 18.49 -5.82
CA VAL A 384 -19.13 18.90 -4.42
C VAL A 384 -19.70 20.31 -4.26
N CYS A 385 -19.35 21.25 -5.14
CA CYS A 385 -19.95 22.60 -5.14
C CYS A 385 -21.47 22.56 -5.39
N THR A 386 -21.94 21.82 -6.41
CA THR A 386 -23.39 21.68 -6.68
C THR A 386 -24.14 21.04 -5.51
N LEU A 387 -23.53 20.06 -4.85
CA LEU A 387 -24.10 19.45 -3.64
C LEU A 387 -24.16 20.46 -2.49
N GLU A 388 -23.12 21.27 -2.32
CA GLU A 388 -23.07 22.28 -1.27
C GLU A 388 -24.12 23.37 -1.45
N GLU A 389 -24.27 23.89 -2.67
CA GLU A 389 -25.34 24.80 -3.06
C GLU A 389 -26.72 24.18 -2.79
N THR A 390 -26.86 22.91 -3.16
CA THR A 390 -28.10 22.15 -2.95
C THR A 390 -28.47 21.99 -1.48
N ALA A 391 -27.49 21.82 -0.60
CA ALA A 391 -27.77 21.72 0.82
C ALA A 391 -28.08 23.08 1.48
N THR A 392 -28.05 24.18 0.74
CA THR A 392 -28.35 25.53 1.24
C THR A 392 -27.53 25.91 2.49
N ASN A 393 -26.24 25.56 2.50
CA ASN A 393 -25.33 25.77 3.65
C ASN A 393 -25.76 25.06 4.95
N TYR A 394 -26.46 23.92 4.85
CA TYR A 394 -26.80 23.10 6.01
C TYR A 394 -25.57 22.86 6.89
N VAL A 395 -25.56 23.30 8.16
CA VAL A 395 -24.30 23.32 8.93
C VAL A 395 -23.85 21.91 9.32
N ASN A 396 -24.79 20.97 9.44
CA ASN A 396 -24.54 19.63 9.93
C ASN A 396 -24.36 18.58 8.81
N TRP A 397 -23.29 18.72 8.04
CA TRP A 397 -23.01 17.87 6.88
C TRP A 397 -22.90 16.37 7.16
N LYS A 398 -22.57 15.98 8.39
CA LYS A 398 -22.45 14.56 8.77
C LYS A 398 -23.73 13.77 8.50
N MET A 399 -24.89 14.41 8.62
CA MET A 399 -26.18 13.77 8.34
C MET A 399 -26.44 13.59 6.85
N ILE A 400 -25.80 14.40 5.99
CA ILE A 400 -25.84 14.25 4.53
C ILE A 400 -24.81 13.20 4.09
N GLU A 401 -23.61 13.21 4.68
CA GLU A 401 -22.52 12.25 4.38
C GLU A 401 -22.92 10.78 4.60
N THR A 402 -23.79 10.54 5.58
CA THR A 402 -24.30 9.19 5.89
C THR A 402 -25.36 8.72 4.90
N LEU A 403 -25.92 9.60 4.06
CA LEU A 403 -26.92 9.20 3.07
C LEU A 403 -26.25 8.38 1.96
N PRO A 404 -26.83 7.23 1.57
CA PRO A 404 -26.35 6.48 0.40
C PRO A 404 -26.31 7.34 -0.87
N TYR A 405 -27.32 8.21 -1.03
CA TYR A 405 -27.47 9.11 -2.18
C TYR A 405 -26.33 10.12 -2.32
N TYR A 406 -25.74 10.57 -1.19
CA TYR A 406 -24.59 11.47 -1.23
C TYR A 406 -23.39 10.80 -1.90
N LYS A 407 -23.04 9.58 -1.50
CA LYS A 407 -21.94 8.83 -2.10
C LYS A 407 -22.23 8.45 -3.55
N LEU A 408 -23.46 8.03 -3.84
CA LEU A 408 -23.89 7.71 -5.20
C LEU A 408 -23.81 8.94 -6.13
N TYR A 409 -24.14 10.13 -5.64
CA TYR A 409 -23.96 11.37 -6.40
C TYR A 409 -22.49 11.69 -6.64
N LEU A 410 -21.62 11.58 -5.62
CA LEU A 410 -20.18 11.82 -5.80
C LEU A 410 -19.56 10.89 -6.85
N VAL A 411 -19.99 9.63 -6.91
CA VAL A 411 -19.50 8.65 -7.89
C VAL A 411 -20.13 8.88 -9.28
N SER A 412 -21.45 8.96 -9.39
CA SER A 412 -22.14 8.99 -10.68
C SER A 412 -22.31 10.39 -11.29
N GLY A 413 -22.43 11.43 -10.46
CA GLY A 413 -22.87 12.76 -10.86
C GLY A 413 -24.34 12.85 -11.28
N ASN A 414 -25.15 11.79 -11.07
CA ASN A 414 -26.54 11.77 -11.50
C ASN A 414 -27.43 12.64 -10.59
N GLY A 415 -28.12 13.61 -11.19
CA GLY A 415 -28.99 14.56 -10.49
C GLY A 415 -30.14 13.92 -9.70
N VAL A 416 -30.58 12.70 -10.02
CA VAL A 416 -31.61 11.99 -9.23
C VAL A 416 -31.20 11.83 -7.77
N TYR A 417 -29.93 11.52 -7.51
CA TYR A 417 -29.42 11.39 -6.14
C TYR A 417 -29.37 12.73 -5.40
N LEU A 418 -29.15 13.82 -6.14
CA LEU A 418 -29.19 15.17 -5.61
C LEU A 418 -30.62 15.55 -5.18
N GLU A 419 -31.64 15.16 -5.96
CA GLU A 419 -33.04 15.35 -5.60
C GLU A 419 -33.44 14.55 -4.35
N HIS A 420 -32.89 13.36 -4.13
CA HIS A 420 -33.09 12.64 -2.88
C HIS A 420 -32.49 13.37 -1.67
N VAL A 421 -31.31 13.97 -1.81
CA VAL A 421 -30.69 14.82 -0.76
C VAL A 421 -31.53 16.07 -0.51
N LYS A 422 -32.01 16.75 -1.56
CA LYS A 422 -32.94 17.89 -1.44
C LYS A 422 -34.21 17.50 -0.70
N GLY A 423 -34.82 16.39 -1.10
CA GLY A 423 -36.04 15.87 -0.48
C GLY A 423 -35.84 15.60 1.02
N PHE A 424 -34.70 14.99 1.38
CA PHE A 424 -34.34 14.75 2.77
C PHE A 424 -34.26 16.05 3.59
N LEU A 425 -33.53 17.05 3.09
CA LEU A 425 -33.38 18.35 3.76
C LEU A 425 -34.69 19.14 3.82
N ARG A 426 -35.49 19.10 2.74
CA ARG A 426 -36.82 19.71 2.71
C ARG A 426 -37.71 19.12 3.79
N ARG A 427 -37.75 17.80 3.91
CA ARG A 427 -38.54 17.11 4.96
C ARG A 427 -38.06 17.46 6.35
N LYS A 428 -36.74 17.62 6.54
CA LYS A 428 -36.19 18.09 7.81
C LYS A 428 -36.65 19.51 8.15
N ARG A 429 -36.62 20.40 7.15
CA ARG A 429 -37.15 21.75 7.30
C ARG A 429 -38.64 21.75 7.60
N MET A 430 -39.42 20.81 7.06
CA MET A 430 -40.84 20.69 7.38
C MET A 430 -41.10 20.31 8.85
N VAL A 431 -40.33 19.37 9.41
CA VAL A 431 -40.44 19.03 10.84
C VAL A 431 -40.11 20.24 11.71
N HIS A 432 -39.01 20.92 11.40
CA HIS A 432 -38.60 22.12 12.10
C HIS A 432 -39.65 23.23 11.98
N ASN A 433 -40.08 23.58 10.78
CA ASN A 433 -41.06 24.64 10.57
C ASN A 433 -42.38 24.34 11.29
N TRP A 434 -42.81 23.08 11.34
CA TRP A 434 -44.01 22.68 12.05
C TRP A 434 -43.90 22.97 13.56
N ILE A 435 -42.83 22.56 14.24
CA ILE A 435 -42.68 22.82 15.68
C ILE A 435 -42.52 24.31 15.99
N PHE A 436 -42.08 25.12 15.01
CA PHE A 436 -41.93 26.57 15.11
C PHE A 436 -43.16 27.39 14.72
N LEU A 437 -44.28 26.76 14.33
CA LEU A 437 -45.55 27.48 14.17
C LEU A 437 -46.00 28.09 15.51
N ASP A 438 -46.65 29.25 15.46
CA ASP A 438 -47.13 29.95 16.66
C ASP A 438 -48.14 29.13 17.45
N GLU A 439 -49.02 28.41 16.74
CA GLU A 439 -50.00 27.47 17.32
C GLU A 439 -49.34 26.35 18.16
N ASN A 440 -48.06 26.06 17.88
CA ASN A 440 -47.28 25.03 18.55
C ASN A 440 -46.31 25.61 19.60
N ALA A 441 -46.41 26.90 19.95
CA ALA A 441 -45.53 27.52 20.95
C ALA A 441 -45.56 26.80 22.30
N TRP A 442 -46.74 26.41 22.76
CA TRP A 442 -46.93 25.66 24.00
C TRP A 442 -46.20 24.31 24.02
N LEU A 443 -46.02 23.65 22.86
CA LEU A 443 -45.25 22.41 22.77
C LEU A 443 -43.78 22.65 23.08
N ARG A 444 -43.22 23.78 22.62
CA ARG A 444 -41.81 24.12 22.84
C ARG A 444 -41.52 24.38 24.32
N GLU A 445 -42.50 24.89 25.06
CA GLU A 445 -42.37 25.16 26.50
C GLU A 445 -42.53 23.90 27.37
N LEU A 446 -43.29 22.91 26.89
CA LEU A 446 -43.67 21.73 27.68
C LEU A 446 -42.90 20.45 27.31
N LEU A 447 -42.21 20.43 26.18
CA LEU A 447 -41.40 19.27 25.79
C LEU A 447 -40.10 19.20 26.61
N PRO A 448 -39.69 18.00 27.05
CA PRO A 448 -38.34 17.79 27.56
C PRO A 448 -37.29 18.19 26.52
N ASP A 449 -36.20 18.83 26.96
CA ASP A 449 -35.11 19.32 26.11
C ASP A 449 -34.57 18.24 25.16
N GLU A 450 -34.44 17.00 25.63
CA GLU A 450 -33.97 15.86 24.84
C GLU A 450 -34.86 15.55 23.62
N LEU A 451 -36.18 15.79 23.72
CA LEU A 451 -37.13 15.56 22.63
C LEU A 451 -37.23 16.79 21.74
N TYR A 452 -37.22 17.98 22.33
CA TYR A 452 -37.29 19.24 21.60
C TYR A 452 -36.09 19.42 20.67
N THR A 453 -34.88 19.16 21.18
CA THR A 453 -33.64 19.24 20.38
C THR A 453 -33.69 18.34 19.13
N LEU A 454 -34.31 17.16 19.19
CA LEU A 454 -34.46 16.27 18.01
C LEU A 454 -35.30 16.87 16.87
N LEU A 455 -36.19 17.82 17.17
CA LEU A 455 -37.05 18.50 16.19
C LEU A 455 -36.35 19.71 15.55
N GLU A 456 -35.21 20.14 16.09
CA GLU A 456 -34.44 21.24 15.53
C GLU A 456 -33.79 20.86 14.20
N PHE A 457 -33.65 21.86 13.32
CA PHE A 457 -33.15 21.65 11.96
C PHE A 457 -31.71 21.10 11.94
N ASP A 458 -30.85 21.53 12.86
CA ASP A 458 -29.43 21.17 12.87
C ASP A 458 -29.09 19.93 13.71
N THR A 459 -30.07 19.29 14.35
CA THR A 459 -29.78 18.16 15.25
C THR A 459 -29.42 16.88 14.53
N LYS A 460 -28.37 16.18 14.99
CA LYS A 460 -27.94 14.88 14.45
C LYS A 460 -28.85 13.78 14.96
N ILE A 461 -29.27 12.91 14.05
CA ILE A 461 -29.85 11.61 14.42
C ILE A 461 -28.77 10.56 14.17
N ALA A 462 -28.19 10.04 15.25
CA ALA A 462 -27.20 8.99 15.17
C ALA A 462 -27.88 7.63 14.94
N GLN A 463 -27.24 6.71 14.22
CA GLN A 463 -27.82 5.38 14.00
C GLN A 463 -28.01 4.62 15.32
N GLU A 464 -27.09 4.81 16.26
CA GLU A 464 -27.16 4.24 17.61
C GLU A 464 -28.36 4.75 18.41
N SER A 465 -28.82 5.99 18.16
CA SER A 465 -29.98 6.57 18.84
C SER A 465 -31.33 6.13 18.25
N LEU A 466 -31.34 5.24 17.25
CA LEU A 466 -32.56 4.67 16.66
C LEU A 466 -33.08 3.46 17.44
N HIS A 467 -32.26 2.89 18.32
CA HIS A 467 -32.56 1.65 19.05
C HIS A 467 -32.98 1.92 20.50
N GLY A 468 -33.83 1.04 21.05
CA GLY A 468 -34.38 1.15 22.40
C GLY A 468 -35.84 1.61 22.48
N ASN A 469 -36.33 1.71 23.71
CA ASN A 469 -37.74 1.98 24.04
C ASN A 469 -37.99 3.38 24.62
N SER A 470 -36.95 4.21 24.76
CA SER A 470 -37.07 5.59 25.26
C SER A 470 -37.91 6.45 24.31
N GLY A 471 -38.53 7.52 24.83
CA GLY A 471 -39.24 8.51 24.01
C GLY A 471 -38.34 9.12 22.93
N SER A 472 -37.07 9.41 23.26
CA SER A 472 -36.07 9.95 22.34
C SER A 472 -35.71 8.98 21.21
N ALA A 473 -35.58 7.68 21.49
CA ALA A 473 -35.30 6.66 20.48
C ALA A 473 -36.50 6.44 19.54
N LYS A 474 -37.72 6.42 20.09
CA LYS A 474 -38.96 6.33 19.31
C LYS A 474 -39.13 7.54 18.38
N LEU A 475 -38.96 8.76 18.91
CA LEU A 475 -39.04 9.99 18.13
C LEU A 475 -37.96 10.04 17.05
N SER A 476 -36.71 9.73 17.40
CA SER A 476 -35.59 9.66 16.45
C SER A 476 -35.89 8.70 15.29
N ARG A 477 -36.47 7.53 15.57
CA ARG A 477 -36.84 6.54 14.55
C ARG A 477 -37.93 7.04 13.61
N LEU A 478 -38.98 7.65 14.15
CA LEU A 478 -40.08 8.21 13.34
C LEU A 478 -39.60 9.35 12.46
N ILE A 479 -38.81 10.28 13.01
CA ILE A 479 -38.20 11.36 12.23
C ILE A 479 -37.30 10.74 11.14
N TRP A 480 -36.43 9.80 11.49
CA TRP A 480 -35.54 9.15 10.52
C TRP A 480 -36.33 8.48 9.37
N LEU A 481 -37.38 7.73 9.68
CA LEU A 481 -38.23 7.10 8.67
C LEU A 481 -38.92 8.12 7.76
N TYR A 482 -39.45 9.21 8.32
CA TYR A 482 -40.03 10.29 7.53
C TYR A 482 -38.99 10.94 6.61
N LEU A 483 -37.81 11.28 7.15
CA LEU A 483 -36.75 11.94 6.39
C LEU A 483 -36.27 11.07 5.21
N HIS A 484 -36.21 9.75 5.37
CA HIS A 484 -35.76 8.83 4.32
C HIS A 484 -36.87 8.44 3.32
N SER A 485 -38.09 8.18 3.79
CA SER A 485 -39.20 7.68 2.94
C SER A 485 -40.08 8.79 2.35
N GLY A 486 -40.25 9.90 3.06
CA GLY A 486 -41.20 10.96 2.74
C GLY A 486 -42.68 10.59 2.88
N GLN A 487 -43.00 9.45 3.50
CA GLN A 487 -44.39 9.06 3.74
C GLN A 487 -45.01 9.91 4.85
N GLN A 488 -46.18 10.50 4.56
CA GLN A 488 -46.87 11.39 5.51
C GLN A 488 -47.28 10.70 6.80
N LEU A 489 -47.53 9.39 6.78
CA LEU A 489 -47.87 8.62 7.99
C LEU A 489 -46.82 8.78 9.09
N TYR A 490 -45.53 8.86 8.73
CA TYR A 490 -44.46 9.03 9.70
C TYR A 490 -44.38 10.46 10.22
N LEU A 491 -44.71 11.47 9.41
CA LEU A 491 -44.79 12.84 9.88
C LEU A 491 -45.94 12.99 10.89
N GLU A 492 -47.12 12.45 10.58
CA GLU A 492 -48.25 12.48 11.51
C GLU A 492 -47.93 11.72 12.80
N ALA A 493 -47.26 10.57 12.72
CA ALA A 493 -46.79 9.84 13.91
C ALA A 493 -45.76 10.63 14.73
N VAL A 494 -44.88 11.42 14.10
CA VAL A 494 -43.99 12.36 14.82
C VAL A 494 -44.81 13.39 15.58
N LYS A 495 -45.79 14.02 14.92
CA LYS A 495 -46.64 15.04 15.55
C LYS A 495 -47.42 14.48 16.72
N GLU A 496 -48.04 13.31 16.55
CA GLU A 496 -48.83 12.63 17.57
C GLU A 496 -47.97 12.29 18.81
N LEU A 497 -46.78 11.72 18.60
CA LEU A 497 -45.89 11.38 19.71
C LEU A 497 -45.45 12.63 20.48
N VAL A 498 -45.12 13.72 19.77
CA VAL A 498 -44.73 15.00 20.37
C VAL A 498 -45.89 15.58 21.20
N LEU A 499 -47.12 15.58 20.66
CA LEU A 499 -48.32 16.03 21.36
C LEU A 499 -48.58 15.20 22.62
N GLN A 500 -48.51 13.87 22.52
CA GLN A 500 -48.71 12.96 23.66
C GLN A 500 -47.66 13.20 24.76
N CYS A 501 -46.39 13.40 24.39
CA CYS A 501 -45.33 13.69 25.35
C CYS A 501 -45.56 15.03 26.06
N ALA A 502 -45.90 16.09 25.33
CA ALA A 502 -46.17 17.40 25.93
C ALA A 502 -47.41 17.39 26.84
N GLN A 503 -48.49 16.72 26.43
CA GLN A 503 -49.69 16.54 27.27
C GLN A 503 -49.41 15.73 28.53
N THR A 504 -48.62 14.66 28.43
CA THR A 504 -48.23 13.86 29.60
C THR A 504 -47.40 14.70 30.57
N HIS A 505 -46.48 15.52 30.06
CA HIS A 505 -45.68 16.41 30.90
C HIS A 505 -46.52 17.51 31.55
N PHE A 506 -47.44 18.12 30.80
CA PHE A 506 -48.39 19.10 31.34
C PHE A 506 -49.27 18.50 32.44
N ASN A 507 -49.82 17.30 32.24
CA ASN A 507 -50.62 16.59 33.23
C ASN A 507 -49.81 16.25 34.49
N TYR A 508 -48.54 15.88 34.32
CA TYR A 508 -47.64 15.65 35.44
C TYR A 508 -47.36 16.94 36.25
N LEU A 509 -47.07 18.05 35.56
CA LEU A 509 -46.82 19.35 36.20
C LEU A 509 -48.06 19.86 36.95
N THR A 510 -49.24 19.72 36.36
CA THR A 510 -50.51 20.12 37.00
C THR A 510 -50.87 19.23 38.19
N ALA A 511 -50.69 17.90 38.09
CA ALA A 511 -50.87 16.99 39.22
C ALA A 511 -49.88 17.26 40.37
N SER A 512 -48.63 17.58 40.04
CA SER A 512 -47.59 17.96 41.02
C SER A 512 -47.88 19.32 41.70
N ALA A 513 -48.36 20.31 40.95
CA ALA A 513 -48.76 21.60 41.50
C ALA A 513 -49.99 21.49 42.42
N LEU A 514 -50.95 20.62 42.09
CA LEU A 514 -52.13 20.34 42.92
C LEU A 514 -51.75 19.58 44.20
N SER A 515 -50.82 18.62 44.14
CA SER A 515 -50.34 17.92 45.33
C SER A 515 -49.56 18.87 46.25
N GLN A 516 -48.69 19.74 45.74
CA GLN A 516 -48.00 20.75 46.55
C GLN A 516 -48.93 21.76 47.24
N ARG A 517 -50.10 22.06 46.65
CA ARG A 517 -51.13 22.90 47.31
C ARG A 517 -51.84 22.19 48.45
N LEU A 518 -52.03 20.87 48.36
CA LEU A 518 -52.64 20.07 49.43
C LEU A 518 -51.71 19.93 50.66
N TRP A 519 -50.39 19.95 50.47
CA TRP A 519 -49.41 19.91 51.58
C TRP A 519 -49.07 21.29 52.18
N ARG A 520 -49.65 22.39 51.67
CA ARG A 520 -49.48 23.77 52.19
C ARG A 520 -50.72 24.30 52.92
N GLN A 521 -51.61 23.44 53.41
CA GLN A 521 -52.58 23.84 54.43
C GLN A 521 -51.88 23.83 55.81
N PRO A 522 -51.85 24.94 56.57
CA PRO A 522 -51.43 24.89 57.96
C PRO A 522 -52.47 24.08 58.74
N VAL A 523 -52.02 23.05 59.45
CA VAL A 523 -52.82 22.43 60.51
C VAL A 523 -53.04 23.52 61.57
N ALA A 524 -54.29 23.89 61.79
CA ALA A 524 -54.72 24.87 62.79
C ALA A 524 -54.47 24.36 64.22
#